data_AF-A0A812ZFP5-F1
#
_entry.id   AF-A0A812ZFP5-F1
#
_cell.length_a   1.000
_cell.length_b   1.000
_cell.length_c   1.000
_cell.angle_alpha   90.00
_cell.angle_beta   90.00
_cell.angle_gamma   90.00
#
_symmetry.space_group_name_H-M   'P 1'
#
loop_
_entity.id
_entity.type
_entity.pdbx_description
1 polymer ?
#
loop_
_entity_poly.entity_id
_entity_poly.type
_entity_poly.pdbx_seq_one_letter_code
_entity_poly.pdbx_strand_id
1 'polypeptide(L)'
;MDEPTPTDSAIAFARRTWADVLTSRLNGLAKDQRQAFLRRRQSINASPRSTNRACSASPRSASVGGRRDDEEVSTRHIVDLAALYKLITRDLRTFSHASRLLKRAEGTALGVQLSVPTLDALRLRFAELAPGHAHLGVPDPADSAATARLEPSLRGFNLEEAGPRLEARRRRLATQLLGTAYPAELQIFARFGVPPSMRREVWSSIMGVTESTGTAALQTGGSRRQEAAKGINEWEWLTDDVLRLDVSEHCANDVSYFPFDEIAEALVLALSRDPQISSMCESGPPQVPIVIPAPDSADATVSNEVSEGTLTVPPSGVVPFKGFSNYACPFAFLADRLETAYPLFRAFYCRVLCNLHTISNRPETLLHLCALFESLAEATAPRAAQHVKQLAVDSAPLRFAFHWIVTGFAGCLPAEQLLHLWDRLLGFDSPVLVPILAAAIFAFRARLVLGARRLEEVQLLFADISCIKVVPLLQAFLFGDELGSGAVLAAR
;
A
#
# COMPACT_ATOMS: atom_id res chain seq x y z
N MET A 1 21.46 26.17 18.00
CA MET A 1 20.95 25.65 16.71
C MET A 1 21.88 24.51 16.35
N ASP A 2 21.45 23.28 16.57
CA ASP A 2 22.26 22.11 16.24
C ASP A 2 22.36 22.01 14.72
N GLU A 3 23.57 21.79 14.20
CA GLU A 3 23.77 21.55 12.78
C GLU A 3 22.99 20.28 12.37
N PRO A 4 22.25 20.31 11.24
CA PRO A 4 21.48 19.15 10.79
C PRO A 4 22.42 17.97 10.56
N THR A 5 22.02 16.78 11.00
CA THR A 5 22.87 15.60 10.84
C THR A 5 23.08 15.30 9.34
N PRO A 6 24.18 14.61 8.98
CA PRO A 6 24.41 14.14 7.61
C PRO A 6 23.19 13.43 6.99
N THR A 7 22.51 12.60 7.78
CA THR A 7 21.32 11.87 7.37
C THR A 7 20.14 12.82 7.10
N ASP A 8 19.96 13.86 7.92
CA ASP A 8 18.89 14.85 7.73
C ASP A 8 19.09 15.67 6.45
N SER A 9 20.33 16.01 6.13
CA SER A 9 20.67 16.69 4.87
C SER A 9 20.35 15.82 3.65
N ALA A 10 20.71 14.54 3.68
CA ALA A 10 20.40 13.58 2.62
C ALA A 10 18.88 13.40 2.43
N ILE A 11 18.12 13.33 3.52
CA ILE A 11 16.66 13.22 3.48
C ILE A 11 16.02 14.50 2.95
N ALA A 12 16.48 15.67 3.39
CA ALA A 12 16.01 16.95 2.88
C ALA A 12 16.27 17.06 1.36
N PHE A 13 17.43 16.61 0.88
CA PHE A 13 17.72 16.47 -0.54
C PHE A 13 16.70 15.57 -1.23
N ALA A 14 16.51 14.33 -0.77
CA ALA A 14 15.57 13.38 -1.38
C ALA A 14 14.14 13.93 -1.45
N ARG A 15 13.65 14.55 -0.36
CA ARG A 15 12.30 15.15 -0.32
C ARG A 15 12.14 16.28 -1.32
N ARG A 16 13.13 17.18 -1.42
CA ARG A 16 13.11 18.29 -2.39
C ARG A 16 13.17 17.78 -3.82
N THR A 17 14.11 16.88 -4.12
CA THR A 17 14.24 16.29 -5.46
C THR A 17 12.98 15.53 -5.87
N TRP A 18 12.32 14.82 -4.95
CA TRP A 18 11.05 14.18 -5.23
C TRP A 18 9.95 15.19 -5.55
N ALA A 19 9.85 16.27 -4.75
CA ALA A 19 8.89 17.36 -5.00
C ALA A 19 9.11 18.01 -6.37
N ASP A 20 10.37 18.25 -6.76
CA ASP A 20 10.72 18.83 -8.06
C ASP A 20 10.32 17.89 -9.21
N VAL A 21 10.56 16.58 -9.07
CA VAL A 21 10.15 15.57 -10.05
C VAL A 21 8.63 15.56 -10.20
N LEU A 22 7.89 15.50 -9.09
CA LEU A 22 6.42 15.49 -9.11
C LEU A 22 5.86 16.77 -9.73
N THR A 23 6.39 17.94 -9.34
CA THR A 23 5.99 19.24 -9.87
C THR A 23 6.25 19.32 -11.38
N SER A 24 7.42 18.87 -11.83
CA SER A 24 7.76 18.80 -13.25
C SER A 24 6.80 17.90 -14.04
N ARG A 25 6.46 16.71 -13.50
CA ARG A 25 5.54 15.75 -14.13
C ARG A 25 4.11 16.26 -14.19
N LEU A 26 3.63 16.89 -13.12
CA LEU A 26 2.33 17.52 -13.04
C LEU A 26 2.19 18.68 -14.05
N ASN A 27 3.20 19.55 -14.13
CA ASN A 27 3.23 20.63 -15.15
C ASN A 27 3.27 20.07 -16.57
N GLY A 28 4.03 18.99 -16.80
CA GLY A 28 4.04 18.29 -18.09
C GLY A 28 2.67 17.73 -18.46
N LEU A 29 2.00 17.06 -17.52
CA LEU A 29 0.66 16.51 -17.71
C LEU A 29 -0.37 17.61 -18.01
N ALA A 30 -0.36 18.71 -17.25
CA ALA A 30 -1.23 19.87 -17.49
C ALA A 30 -1.06 20.44 -18.91
N LYS A 31 0.19 20.52 -19.38
CA LYS A 31 0.52 20.98 -20.74
C LYS A 31 0.04 19.98 -21.81
N ASP A 32 0.28 18.70 -21.61
CA ASP A 32 -0.11 17.64 -22.55
C ASP A 32 -1.63 17.56 -22.70
N GLN A 33 -2.36 17.66 -21.59
CA GLN A 33 -3.83 17.64 -21.57
C GLN A 33 -4.47 18.99 -21.92
N ARG A 34 -3.66 20.05 -22.10
CA ARG A 34 -4.11 21.43 -22.28
C ARG A 34 -5.16 21.84 -21.23
N GLN A 35 -4.94 21.43 -19.98
CA GLN A 35 -5.88 21.54 -18.88
C GLN A 35 -5.23 22.23 -17.67
N ALA A 36 -5.97 23.14 -17.03
CA ALA A 36 -5.56 23.73 -15.76
C ALA A 36 -5.63 22.70 -14.62
N PHE A 37 -4.84 22.91 -13.56
CA PHE A 37 -4.81 22.02 -12.40
C PHE A 37 -6.17 21.78 -11.73
N LEU A 38 -7.02 22.80 -11.79
CA LEU A 38 -8.40 22.79 -11.32
C LEU A 38 -9.27 23.44 -12.40
N ARG A 39 -10.34 22.77 -12.82
CA ARG A 39 -11.35 23.35 -13.72
C ARG A 39 -12.76 23.06 -13.21
N ARG A 40 -13.70 23.97 -13.50
CA ARG A 40 -15.11 23.73 -13.22
C ARG A 40 -15.66 22.72 -14.23
N ARG A 41 -16.43 21.74 -13.76
CA ARG A 41 -17.16 20.83 -14.67
C ARG A 41 -18.20 21.65 -15.44
N GLN A 42 -18.21 21.54 -16.76
CA GLN A 42 -19.27 22.14 -17.55
C GLN A 42 -20.57 21.39 -17.26
N SER A 43 -21.63 22.08 -16.81
CA SER A 43 -22.93 21.44 -16.65
C SER A 43 -23.39 20.95 -18.02
N ILE A 44 -23.69 19.66 -18.14
CA ILE A 44 -24.36 19.13 -19.33
C ILE A 44 -25.74 19.78 -19.36
N ASN A 45 -25.89 20.88 -20.10
CA ASN A 45 -27.20 21.40 -20.43
C ASN A 45 -27.94 20.30 -21.20
N ALA A 46 -29.11 19.95 -20.68
CA ALA A 46 -30.03 18.98 -21.25
C ALA A 46 -30.20 19.17 -22.77
N SER A 47 -29.63 18.26 -23.54
CA SER A 47 -30.10 17.90 -24.87
C SER A 47 -29.94 16.39 -24.98
N PRO A 48 -30.99 15.64 -25.36
CA PRO A 48 -30.94 14.19 -25.35
C PRO A 48 -30.10 13.74 -26.53
N ARG A 49 -28.79 13.57 -26.33
CA ARG A 49 -27.98 12.67 -27.15
C ARG A 49 -27.58 11.50 -26.29
N SER A 50 -28.29 10.40 -26.52
CA SER A 50 -27.93 9.06 -26.09
C SER A 50 -26.46 8.79 -26.43
N THR A 51 -25.60 8.78 -25.42
CA THR A 51 -24.35 8.03 -25.46
C THR A 51 -24.25 7.23 -24.17
N ASN A 52 -24.79 6.00 -24.24
CA ASN A 52 -24.38 4.90 -23.38
C ASN A 52 -22.87 4.76 -23.49
N ARG A 53 -22.13 5.25 -22.50
CA ARG A 53 -20.72 4.93 -22.33
C ARG A 53 -20.64 3.68 -21.45
N ALA A 54 -21.06 2.55 -22.02
CA ALA A 54 -20.72 1.23 -21.52
C ALA A 54 -19.42 0.82 -22.20
N CYS A 55 -18.32 0.79 -21.45
CA CYS A 55 -17.08 0.20 -21.91
C CYS A 55 -17.19 -1.33 -21.85
N SER A 56 -17.91 -1.94 -22.79
CA SER A 56 -17.78 -3.36 -23.09
C SER A 56 -16.86 -3.51 -24.31
N ALA A 57 -15.62 -3.92 -24.08
CA ALA A 57 -14.70 -4.27 -25.14
C ALA A 57 -15.03 -5.66 -25.70
N SER A 58 -15.48 -5.73 -26.96
CA SER A 58 -15.20 -6.88 -27.82
C SER A 58 -15.25 -6.50 -29.30
N PRO A 59 -14.37 -7.04 -30.16
CA PRO A 59 -14.10 -6.47 -31.46
C PRO A 59 -14.92 -7.16 -32.57
N ARG A 60 -15.71 -6.40 -33.32
CA ARG A 60 -16.08 -6.79 -34.69
C ARG A 60 -16.09 -5.58 -35.62
N SER A 61 -15.44 -5.79 -36.76
CA SER A 61 -15.23 -4.90 -37.89
C SER A 61 -16.51 -4.26 -38.43
N ALA A 62 -16.45 -2.97 -38.75
CA ALA A 62 -16.92 -2.42 -40.02
C ALA A 62 -16.43 -0.98 -40.20
N SER A 63 -15.86 -0.71 -41.36
CA SER A 63 -15.49 0.58 -41.91
C SER A 63 -16.69 1.53 -42.08
N VAL A 64 -16.48 2.85 -41.92
CA VAL A 64 -16.69 3.91 -42.94
C VAL A 64 -16.59 5.30 -42.29
N GLY A 65 -15.60 6.08 -42.77
CA GLY A 65 -15.71 7.51 -43.12
C GLY A 65 -16.21 8.52 -42.09
N GLY A 66 -15.28 9.24 -41.46
CA GLY A 66 -15.54 10.52 -40.81
C GLY A 66 -14.34 11.05 -40.03
N ARG A 67 -13.40 11.73 -40.70
CA ARG A 67 -12.29 12.45 -40.04
C ARG A 67 -12.85 13.65 -39.25
N ARG A 68 -12.99 13.48 -37.94
CA ARG A 68 -12.64 14.51 -36.97
C ARG A 68 -11.43 13.97 -36.24
N ASP A 69 -10.31 14.67 -36.37
CA ASP A 69 -9.14 14.41 -35.54
C ASP A 69 -9.50 14.86 -34.12
N ASP A 70 -10.23 14.01 -33.39
CA ASP A 70 -10.26 14.06 -31.94
C ASP A 70 -8.82 13.69 -31.53
N GLU A 71 -7.98 14.71 -31.28
CA GLU A 71 -6.69 14.50 -30.60
C GLU A 71 -7.01 13.78 -29.28
N GLU A 72 -6.84 12.45 -29.27
CA GLU A 72 -7.06 11.62 -28.11
C GLU A 72 -6.13 12.12 -27.00
N VAL A 73 -6.69 12.80 -26.00
CA VAL A 73 -5.94 13.38 -24.89
C VAL A 73 -5.29 12.22 -24.14
N SER A 74 -3.99 12.01 -24.37
CA SER A 74 -3.24 10.92 -23.77
C SER A 74 -3.05 11.17 -22.28
N THR A 75 -3.84 10.47 -21.47
CA THR A 75 -3.67 10.43 -20.01
C THR A 75 -2.59 9.42 -19.66
N ARG A 76 -1.70 9.76 -18.73
CA ARG A 76 -0.62 8.90 -18.25
C ARG A 76 -0.40 9.07 -16.76
N HIS A 77 0.17 8.04 -16.15
CA HIS A 77 0.63 8.08 -14.77
C HIS A 77 1.62 9.23 -14.54
N ILE A 78 1.50 9.92 -13.39
CA ILE A 78 2.36 11.05 -13.04
C ILE A 78 3.78 10.57 -12.76
N VAL A 79 3.90 9.52 -11.95
CA VAL A 79 5.15 8.85 -11.59
C VAL A 79 4.93 7.36 -11.43
N ASP A 80 6.00 6.59 -11.66
CA ASP A 80 6.07 5.18 -11.32
C ASP A 80 6.95 4.97 -10.07
N LEU A 81 6.93 3.75 -9.54
CA LEU A 81 7.76 3.37 -8.41
C LEU A 81 9.24 3.23 -8.78
N ALA A 82 9.57 3.07 -10.07
CA ALA A 82 10.95 2.98 -10.52
C ALA A 82 11.69 4.33 -10.33
N ALA A 83 11.00 5.45 -10.54
CA ALA A 83 11.50 6.78 -10.27
C ALA A 83 11.80 6.99 -8.78
N LEU A 84 10.89 6.57 -7.89
CA LEU A 84 11.10 6.65 -6.44
C LEU A 84 12.24 5.74 -5.97
N TYR A 85 12.30 4.49 -6.47
CA TYR A 85 13.39 3.57 -6.20
C TYR A 85 14.75 4.17 -6.58
N LYS A 86 14.85 4.71 -7.79
CA LYS A 86 16.06 5.34 -8.31
C LYS A 86 16.50 6.54 -7.45
N LEU A 87 15.54 7.34 -6.99
CA LEU A 87 15.82 8.47 -6.11
C LEU A 87 16.46 8.01 -4.79
N ILE A 88 15.82 7.07 -4.08
CA ILE A 88 16.26 6.67 -2.72
C ILE A 88 17.50 5.78 -2.71
N THR A 89 17.85 5.18 -3.85
CA THR A 89 19.05 4.36 -4.01
C THR A 89 20.16 5.16 -4.66
N ARG A 90 20.12 5.30 -5.99
CA ARG A 90 21.19 5.87 -6.80
C ARG A 90 21.43 7.36 -6.53
N ASP A 91 20.39 8.17 -6.61
CA ASP A 91 20.54 9.63 -6.57
C ASP A 91 20.90 10.08 -5.14
N LEU A 92 20.28 9.48 -4.11
CA LEU A 92 20.61 9.70 -2.71
C LEU A 92 22.03 9.25 -2.34
N ARG A 93 22.49 8.11 -2.87
CA ARG A 93 23.86 7.63 -2.66
C ARG A 93 24.88 8.56 -3.31
N THR A 94 24.60 9.01 -4.54
CA THR A 94 25.46 9.97 -5.26
C THR A 94 25.62 11.25 -4.46
N PHE A 95 24.52 11.81 -3.96
CA PHE A 95 24.54 12.99 -3.09
C PHE A 95 25.40 12.75 -1.83
N SER A 96 25.17 11.63 -1.15
CA SER A 96 25.81 11.35 0.13
C SER A 96 27.32 11.08 0.01
N HIS A 97 27.79 10.52 -1.12
CA HIS A 97 29.22 10.45 -1.45
C HIS A 97 29.81 11.81 -1.76
N ALA A 98 29.15 12.62 -2.61
CA ALA A 98 29.62 13.95 -2.99
C ALA A 98 29.78 14.87 -1.76
N SER A 99 28.83 14.77 -0.82
CA SER A 99 28.83 15.54 0.42
C SER A 99 29.75 14.98 1.51
N ARG A 100 30.54 13.92 1.22
CA ARG A 100 31.43 13.21 2.18
C ARG A 100 30.71 12.72 3.45
N LEU A 101 29.39 12.58 3.37
CA LEU A 101 28.52 12.14 4.47
C LEU A 101 28.64 10.63 4.70
N LEU A 102 29.07 9.90 3.66
CA LEU A 102 29.33 8.46 3.71
C LEU A 102 30.83 8.17 3.61
N LYS A 103 31.46 7.88 4.74
CA LYS A 103 32.78 7.22 4.77
C LYS A 103 32.68 5.68 4.88
N ARG A 104 31.48 5.12 5.10
CA ARG A 104 31.30 3.73 5.58
C ARG A 104 30.03 2.98 5.15
N ALA A 105 29.17 3.49 4.26
CA ALA A 105 27.99 2.75 3.78
C ALA A 105 28.35 1.73 2.68
N GLU A 106 29.37 0.93 2.93
CA GLU A 106 29.74 -0.20 2.09
C GLU A 106 28.78 -1.35 2.40
N GLY A 107 27.62 -1.40 1.74
CA GLY A 107 26.71 -2.55 1.84
C GLY A 107 25.26 -2.29 1.49
N THR A 108 24.73 -1.11 1.79
CA THR A 108 23.30 -0.76 1.59
C THR A 108 23.03 -0.26 0.17
N ALA A 109 21.89 -0.62 -0.45
CA ALA A 109 21.42 0.03 -1.67
C ALA A 109 21.11 1.51 -1.43
N LEU A 110 20.69 1.83 -0.21
CA LEU A 110 20.34 3.18 0.21
C LEU A 110 21.56 4.09 0.32
N GLY A 111 21.35 5.39 0.06
CA GLY A 111 22.34 6.43 0.27
C GLY A 111 22.49 6.88 1.72
N VAL A 112 21.91 6.18 2.70
CA VAL A 112 21.93 6.54 4.12
C VAL A 112 22.09 5.28 4.98
N GLN A 113 22.72 5.43 6.14
CA GLN A 113 22.82 4.37 7.14
C GLN A 113 21.70 4.56 8.17
N LEU A 114 20.87 3.53 8.36
CA LEU A 114 19.80 3.50 9.36
C LEU A 114 20.02 2.32 10.30
N SER A 115 19.69 2.51 11.57
CA SER A 115 19.64 1.41 12.54
C SER A 115 18.32 0.68 12.37
N VAL A 116 18.39 -0.64 12.22
CA VAL A 116 17.23 -1.51 12.02
C VAL A 116 17.29 -2.67 13.01
N PRO A 117 16.14 -3.19 13.47
CA PRO A 117 16.10 -4.31 14.40
C PRO A 117 16.67 -5.59 13.77
N THR A 118 17.35 -6.40 14.58
CA THR A 118 17.83 -7.73 14.18
C THR A 118 16.67 -8.73 14.05
N LEU A 119 16.91 -9.85 13.38
CA LEU A 119 15.91 -10.93 13.29
C LEU A 119 15.46 -11.41 14.69
N ASP A 120 16.36 -11.50 15.66
CA ASP A 120 16.02 -11.89 17.04
C ASP A 120 15.15 -10.84 17.76
N ALA A 121 15.43 -9.56 17.56
CA ALA A 121 14.58 -8.50 18.10
C ALA A 121 13.17 -8.55 17.49
N LEU A 122 13.07 -8.89 16.20
CA LEU A 122 11.78 -9.07 15.52
C LEU A 122 11.05 -10.32 15.99
N ARG A 123 11.74 -11.44 16.24
CA ARG A 123 11.18 -12.66 16.83
C ARG A 123 10.51 -12.35 18.17
N LEU A 124 11.18 -11.56 19.02
CA LEU A 124 10.63 -11.12 20.31
C LEU A 124 9.42 -10.18 20.12
N ARG A 125 9.54 -9.19 19.23
CA ARG A 125 8.47 -8.22 18.96
C ARG A 125 7.19 -8.88 18.42
N PHE A 126 7.33 -9.91 17.60
CA PHE A 126 6.23 -10.60 16.94
C PHE A 126 6.03 -12.02 17.48
N ALA A 127 6.37 -12.29 18.75
CA ALA A 127 6.28 -13.62 19.35
C ALA A 127 4.87 -14.22 19.29
N GLU A 128 3.83 -13.40 19.34
CA GLU A 128 2.42 -13.82 19.19
C GLU A 128 2.09 -14.33 17.79
N LEU A 129 2.94 -14.11 16.78
CA LEU A 129 2.82 -14.69 15.45
C LEU A 129 3.36 -16.13 15.39
N ALA A 130 4.04 -16.62 16.43
CA ALA A 130 4.66 -17.94 16.45
C ALA A 130 3.64 -19.07 16.23
N PRO A 131 4.01 -20.18 15.57
CA PRO A 131 3.10 -21.30 15.29
C PRO A 131 2.44 -21.97 16.50
N GLY A 132 2.91 -21.70 17.72
CA GLY A 132 2.24 -22.13 18.94
C GLY A 132 0.88 -21.45 19.18
N HIS A 133 0.56 -20.38 18.45
CA HIS A 133 -0.73 -19.69 18.53
C HIS A 133 -1.64 -20.07 17.36
N ALA A 134 -2.95 -20.13 17.62
CA ALA A 134 -3.95 -20.38 16.59
C ALA A 134 -4.21 -19.12 15.76
N HIS A 135 -3.91 -19.16 14.46
CA HIS A 135 -4.06 -18.04 13.53
C HIS A 135 -5.04 -18.35 12.40
N LEU A 136 -5.87 -17.37 12.02
CA LEU A 136 -6.55 -17.41 10.73
C LEU A 136 -5.56 -17.20 9.59
N GLY A 137 -5.76 -17.91 8.48
CA GLY A 137 -4.88 -17.88 7.30
C GLY A 137 -3.77 -18.93 7.31
N VAL A 138 -3.74 -19.83 8.30
CA VAL A 138 -2.89 -21.03 8.30
C VAL A 138 -3.73 -22.21 7.81
N PRO A 139 -3.29 -22.96 6.77
CA PRO A 139 -4.00 -24.14 6.29
C PRO A 139 -4.20 -25.16 7.40
N ASP A 140 -5.36 -25.83 7.42
CA ASP A 140 -5.59 -26.93 8.35
C ASP A 140 -4.62 -28.08 8.02
N PRO A 141 -3.87 -28.63 8.99
CA PRO A 141 -3.13 -29.87 8.77
C PRO A 141 -4.02 -31.02 8.28
N ALA A 142 -5.33 -31.01 8.58
CA ALA A 142 -6.30 -31.95 8.02
C ALA A 142 -6.57 -31.73 6.51
N ASP A 143 -6.49 -30.51 6.01
CA ASP A 143 -6.59 -30.21 4.56
C ASP A 143 -5.34 -30.69 3.80
N SER A 144 -4.19 -30.77 4.48
CA SER A 144 -2.96 -31.41 3.97
C SER A 144 -2.97 -32.95 4.14
N ALA A 145 -3.73 -33.48 5.10
CA ALA A 145 -3.88 -34.92 5.31
C ALA A 145 -4.74 -35.61 4.23
N ALA A 146 -5.56 -34.86 3.48
CA ALA A 146 -6.23 -35.38 2.29
C ALA A 146 -5.25 -35.74 1.16
N THR A 147 -4.04 -35.16 1.15
CA THR A 147 -2.94 -35.48 0.22
C THR A 147 -1.86 -36.38 0.82
N ALA A 148 -1.84 -36.63 2.13
CA ALA A 148 -0.89 -37.51 2.79
C ALA A 148 -1.60 -38.67 3.52
N ARG A 149 -2.15 -39.62 2.75
CA ARG A 149 -2.30 -40.99 3.27
C ARG A 149 -0.89 -41.56 3.40
N LEU A 150 -0.37 -41.66 4.62
CA LEU A 150 0.46 -42.76 5.17
C LEU A 150 1.06 -42.35 6.53
N GLU A 151 1.06 -43.33 7.45
CA GLU A 151 1.64 -43.38 8.81
C GLU A 151 0.84 -42.80 9.99
N PRO A 152 0.16 -43.66 10.77
CA PRO A 152 -0.56 -43.30 11.99
C PRO A 152 0.34 -43.56 13.21
N SER A 153 1.30 -42.68 13.49
CA SER A 153 2.07 -42.74 14.75
C SER A 153 2.75 -41.41 15.04
N LEU A 154 2.01 -40.42 15.53
CA LEU A 154 2.52 -39.25 16.28
C LEU A 154 1.33 -38.42 16.80
N ARG A 155 0.51 -39.01 17.68
CA ARG A 155 -0.43 -38.27 18.54
C ARG A 155 0.32 -37.84 19.80
N GLY A 156 0.84 -36.62 19.80
CA GLY A 156 1.56 -36.07 20.96
C GLY A 156 1.69 -34.55 21.03
N PHE A 157 1.24 -33.82 20.00
CA PHE A 157 1.14 -32.36 20.02
C PHE A 157 -0.29 -31.96 19.65
N ASN A 158 -0.88 -31.06 20.43
CA ASN A 158 -2.28 -30.62 20.32
C ASN A 158 -2.55 -29.94 18.96
N LEU A 159 -2.97 -30.76 17.99
CA LEU A 159 -3.33 -30.37 16.62
C LEU A 159 -4.85 -30.40 16.38
N GLU A 160 -5.68 -30.38 17.43
CA GLU A 160 -7.14 -30.60 17.33
C GLU A 160 -8.00 -29.35 16.98
N GLU A 161 -7.42 -28.17 16.72
CA GLU A 161 -8.17 -26.90 16.62
C GLU A 161 -8.01 -26.08 15.31
N ALA A 162 -7.82 -26.69 14.15
CA ALA A 162 -7.71 -25.94 12.88
C ALA A 162 -9.02 -25.98 12.04
N GLY A 163 -9.16 -24.98 11.16
CA GLY A 163 -10.26 -24.87 10.19
C GLY A 163 -11.51 -24.08 10.65
N PRO A 164 -12.74 -24.47 10.21
CA PRO A 164 -13.99 -23.72 10.44
C PRO A 164 -14.34 -23.47 11.92
N ARG A 165 -13.83 -24.33 12.81
CA ARG A 165 -14.03 -24.22 14.26
C ARG A 165 -13.30 -23.02 14.84
N LEU A 166 -12.07 -22.74 14.38
CA LEU A 166 -11.31 -21.56 14.80
C LEU A 166 -12.00 -20.28 14.32
N GLU A 167 -12.40 -20.22 13.05
CA GLU A 167 -13.13 -19.05 12.53
C GLU A 167 -14.44 -18.81 13.30
N ALA A 168 -15.23 -19.87 13.56
CA ALA A 168 -16.45 -19.76 14.36
C ALA A 168 -16.18 -19.27 15.79
N ARG A 169 -15.13 -19.79 16.45
CA ARG A 169 -14.71 -19.35 17.79
C ARG A 169 -14.29 -17.88 17.78
N ARG A 170 -13.49 -17.48 16.78
CA ARG A 170 -13.02 -16.09 16.62
C ARG A 170 -14.16 -15.13 16.30
N ARG A 171 -15.17 -15.56 15.53
CA ARG A 171 -16.39 -14.77 15.31
C ARG A 171 -17.13 -14.50 16.61
N ARG A 172 -17.37 -15.54 17.43
CA ARG A 172 -18.01 -15.37 18.74
C ARG A 172 -17.23 -14.41 19.65
N LEU A 173 -15.90 -14.54 19.68
CA LEU A 173 -15.05 -13.67 20.47
C LEU A 173 -15.10 -12.22 19.96
N ALA A 174 -15.02 -12.00 18.65
CA ALA A 174 -15.15 -10.67 18.07
C ALA A 174 -16.49 -10.01 18.40
N THR A 175 -17.60 -10.77 18.37
CA THR A 175 -18.93 -10.25 18.77
C THR A 175 -18.93 -9.79 20.23
N GLN A 176 -18.29 -10.55 21.12
CA GLN A 176 -18.17 -10.17 22.53
C GLN A 176 -17.32 -8.90 22.70
N LEU A 177 -16.15 -8.83 22.07
CA LEU A 177 -15.23 -7.69 22.16
C LEU A 177 -15.82 -6.41 21.56
N LEU A 178 -16.57 -6.51 20.46
CA LEU A 178 -17.29 -5.37 19.89
C LEU A 178 -18.37 -4.83 20.83
N GLY A 179 -18.91 -5.65 21.73
CA GLY A 179 -19.89 -5.25 22.74
C GLY A 179 -19.30 -4.55 23.97
N THR A 180 -18.00 -4.73 24.26
CA THR A 180 -17.33 -4.15 25.44
C THR A 180 -16.63 -2.82 25.16
N ALA A 181 -16.49 -2.43 23.88
CA ALA A 181 -15.99 -1.12 23.42
C ALA A 181 -14.54 -0.75 23.84
N TYR A 182 -13.61 -1.72 23.89
CA TYR A 182 -12.18 -1.46 24.12
C TYR A 182 -11.34 -1.72 22.86
N PRO A 183 -10.94 -0.67 22.10
CA PRO A 183 -10.18 -0.82 20.85
C PRO A 183 -8.86 -1.58 21.00
N ALA A 184 -8.19 -1.46 22.15
CA ALA A 184 -6.93 -2.15 22.42
C ALA A 184 -7.09 -3.69 22.46
N GLU A 185 -8.21 -4.20 22.98
CA GLU A 185 -8.48 -5.64 22.99
C GLU A 185 -8.75 -6.17 21.57
N LEU A 186 -9.48 -5.40 20.77
CA LEU A 186 -9.71 -5.71 19.35
C LEU A 186 -8.42 -5.66 18.54
N GLN A 187 -7.49 -4.76 18.88
CA GLN A 187 -6.18 -4.69 18.27
C GLN A 187 -5.35 -5.95 18.59
N ILE A 188 -5.29 -6.38 19.86
CA ILE A 188 -4.64 -7.65 20.22
C ILE A 188 -5.33 -8.83 19.51
N PHE A 189 -6.65 -8.84 19.46
CA PHE A 189 -7.41 -9.85 18.72
C PHE A 189 -6.99 -9.91 17.24
N ALA A 190 -6.81 -8.78 16.56
CA ALA A 190 -6.45 -8.71 15.15
C ALA A 190 -5.06 -9.29 14.82
N ARG A 191 -4.14 -9.35 15.79
CA ARG A 191 -2.81 -10.01 15.63
C ARG A 191 -2.93 -11.48 15.20
N PHE A 192 -4.02 -12.13 15.57
CA PHE A 192 -4.30 -13.52 15.26
C PHE A 192 -5.19 -13.72 14.01
N GLY A 193 -5.51 -12.64 13.30
CA GLY A 193 -6.33 -12.61 12.09
C GLY A 193 -7.82 -12.39 12.37
N VAL A 194 -8.50 -11.63 11.53
CA VAL A 194 -9.91 -11.27 11.73
C VAL A 194 -10.80 -12.11 10.80
N PRO A 195 -11.93 -12.66 11.30
CA PRO A 195 -12.87 -13.36 10.44
C PRO A 195 -13.36 -12.48 9.29
N PRO A 196 -13.47 -13.00 8.04
CA PRO A 196 -13.80 -12.17 6.88
C PRO A 196 -15.06 -11.33 7.04
N SER A 197 -16.11 -11.90 7.60
CA SER A 197 -17.41 -11.25 7.79
C SER A 197 -17.44 -10.19 8.90
N MET A 198 -16.33 -9.96 9.61
CA MET A 198 -16.26 -9.04 10.75
C MET A 198 -15.14 -8.01 10.61
N ARG A 199 -14.37 -8.03 9.51
CA ARG A 199 -13.22 -7.14 9.32
C ARG A 199 -13.61 -5.69 9.38
N ARG A 200 -14.68 -5.33 8.68
CA ARG A 200 -15.17 -3.95 8.62
C ARG A 200 -15.44 -3.40 10.02
N GLU A 201 -16.21 -4.12 10.83
CA GLU A 201 -16.59 -3.71 12.18
C GLU A 201 -15.38 -3.65 13.13
N VAL A 202 -14.54 -4.70 13.12
CA VAL A 202 -13.35 -4.78 13.97
C VAL A 202 -12.34 -3.69 13.62
N TRP A 203 -12.03 -3.51 12.33
CA TRP A 203 -11.09 -2.47 11.90
C TRP A 203 -11.65 -1.08 12.19
N SER A 204 -12.95 -0.85 11.98
CA SER A 204 -13.58 0.43 12.29
C SER A 204 -13.47 0.77 13.78
N SER A 205 -13.68 -0.21 14.66
CA SER A 205 -13.54 -0.04 16.10
C SER A 205 -12.08 0.22 16.52
N ILE A 206 -11.10 -0.52 15.97
CA ILE A 206 -9.66 -0.30 16.23
C ILE A 206 -9.23 1.11 15.81
N MET A 207 -9.75 1.61 14.68
CA MET A 207 -9.42 2.91 14.11
C MET A 207 -10.25 4.07 14.67
N GLY A 208 -11.18 3.81 15.61
CA GLY A 208 -12.08 4.83 16.13
C GLY A 208 -13.04 5.41 15.08
N VAL A 209 -13.26 4.70 13.98
CA VAL A 209 -14.23 5.06 12.95
C VAL A 209 -15.61 4.63 13.45
N THR A 210 -16.35 5.57 14.02
CA THR A 210 -17.71 5.29 14.50
C THR A 210 -18.72 5.44 13.36
N GLU A 211 -19.54 4.41 13.14
CA GLU A 211 -20.83 4.59 12.48
C GLU A 211 -21.69 5.44 13.42
N SER A 212 -21.67 6.76 13.23
CA SER A 212 -22.41 7.69 14.06
C SER A 212 -23.92 7.44 13.91
N THR A 213 -24.50 6.64 14.80
CA THR A 213 -25.95 6.51 15.02
C THR A 213 -26.50 7.66 15.88
N GLY A 214 -25.65 8.58 16.35
CA GLY A 214 -26.02 9.76 17.13
C GLY A 214 -26.20 11.03 16.29
N THR A 215 -27.33 11.72 16.50
CA THR A 215 -27.78 12.95 15.81
C THR A 215 -26.82 14.14 15.85
N ALA A 216 -25.86 14.19 16.79
CA ALA A 216 -24.90 15.29 16.92
C ALA A 216 -23.62 15.12 16.07
N ALA A 217 -23.05 13.91 15.97
CA ALA A 217 -21.87 13.64 15.13
C ALA A 217 -22.22 13.54 13.63
N LEU A 218 -23.48 13.23 13.33
CA LEU A 218 -24.06 13.31 11.98
C LEU A 218 -24.04 14.73 11.40
N GLN A 219 -24.10 15.78 12.22
CA GLN A 219 -24.08 17.16 11.72
C GLN A 219 -22.67 17.60 11.29
N THR A 220 -21.66 17.40 12.14
CA THR A 220 -20.29 17.86 11.84
C THR A 220 -19.53 16.94 10.88
N GLY A 221 -19.71 15.61 11.00
CA GLY A 221 -19.11 14.64 10.08
C GLY A 221 -19.94 14.44 8.81
N GLY A 222 -21.25 14.66 8.85
CA GLY A 222 -22.13 14.64 7.66
C GLY A 222 -21.92 15.86 6.76
N SER A 223 -21.80 17.08 7.32
CA SER A 223 -21.54 18.30 6.53
C SER A 223 -20.22 18.20 5.75
N ARG A 224 -19.15 17.70 6.39
CA ARG A 224 -17.84 17.52 5.75
C ARG A 224 -17.82 16.45 4.66
N ARG A 225 -18.53 15.33 4.87
CA ARG A 225 -18.74 14.28 3.85
C ARG A 225 -19.54 14.80 2.66
N GLN A 226 -20.53 15.65 2.91
CA GLN A 226 -21.37 16.26 1.89
C GLN A 226 -20.65 17.38 1.13
N GLU A 227 -19.72 18.10 1.78
CA GLU A 227 -18.81 19.06 1.14
C GLU A 227 -17.80 18.38 0.21
N ALA A 228 -17.17 17.27 0.64
CA ALA A 228 -16.30 16.47 -0.22
C ALA A 228 -17.08 15.92 -1.44
N ALA A 229 -18.30 15.40 -1.22
CA ALA A 229 -19.18 14.93 -2.30
C ALA A 229 -19.68 16.05 -3.23
N LYS A 230 -19.95 17.26 -2.71
CA LYS A 230 -20.29 18.45 -3.53
C LYS A 230 -19.10 18.92 -4.37
N GLY A 231 -17.90 18.97 -3.78
CA GLY A 231 -16.66 19.29 -4.48
C GLY A 231 -16.27 18.26 -5.55
N ILE A 232 -16.65 16.98 -5.38
CA ILE A 232 -16.52 15.93 -6.40
C ILE A 232 -17.28 16.30 -7.69
N ASN A 233 -18.46 16.91 -7.56
CA ASN A 233 -19.38 17.14 -8.66
C ASN A 233 -19.20 18.49 -9.37
N GLU A 234 -18.65 19.50 -8.70
CA GLU A 234 -18.52 20.84 -9.28
C GLU A 234 -17.16 21.07 -9.95
N TRP A 235 -16.11 20.44 -9.41
CA TRP A 235 -14.73 20.66 -9.83
C TRP A 235 -14.07 19.38 -10.32
N GLU A 236 -13.14 19.54 -11.25
CA GLU A 236 -12.31 18.48 -11.79
C GLU A 236 -10.83 18.85 -11.62
N TRP A 237 -10.10 17.98 -10.93
CA TRP A 237 -8.68 18.10 -10.69
C TRP A 237 -7.91 17.38 -11.79
N LEU A 238 -6.72 17.89 -12.13
CA LEU A 238 -5.81 17.24 -13.09
C LEU A 238 -5.50 15.79 -12.73
N THR A 239 -5.46 15.47 -11.42
CA THR A 239 -5.18 14.12 -10.92
C THR A 239 -6.36 13.16 -11.06
N ASP A 240 -7.57 13.63 -11.35
CA ASP A 240 -8.76 12.78 -11.44
C ASP A 240 -8.63 11.76 -12.58
N ASP A 241 -8.27 12.21 -13.79
CA ASP A 241 -8.15 11.31 -14.95
C ASP A 241 -7.02 10.30 -14.78
N VAL A 242 -5.94 10.69 -14.09
CA VAL A 242 -4.84 9.79 -13.73
C VAL A 242 -5.34 8.68 -12.80
N LEU A 243 -6.14 9.03 -11.80
CA LEU A 243 -6.71 8.07 -10.86
C LEU A 243 -7.72 7.13 -11.54
N ARG A 244 -8.55 7.63 -12.45
CA ARG A 244 -9.46 6.80 -13.26
C ARG A 244 -8.71 5.83 -14.16
N LEU A 245 -7.66 6.31 -14.83
CA LEU A 245 -6.77 5.45 -15.60
C LEU A 245 -6.18 4.36 -14.71
N ASP A 246 -5.68 4.71 -13.53
CA ASP A 246 -5.09 3.76 -12.58
C ASP A 246 -6.09 2.69 -12.12
N VAL A 247 -7.32 3.09 -11.77
CA VAL A 247 -8.40 2.16 -11.42
C VAL A 247 -8.73 1.22 -12.58
N SER A 248 -8.80 1.74 -13.80
CA SER A 248 -9.07 0.92 -15.00
C SER A 248 -7.94 -0.07 -15.31
N GLU A 249 -6.68 0.30 -15.05
CA GLU A 249 -5.53 -0.56 -15.29
C GLU A 249 -5.38 -1.64 -14.20
N HIS A 250 -5.70 -1.31 -12.95
CA HIS A 250 -5.40 -2.15 -11.80
C HIS A 250 -6.63 -2.80 -11.16
N CYS A 251 -7.64 -2.03 -10.76
CA CYS A 251 -8.82 -2.57 -10.09
C CYS A 251 -9.73 -3.34 -11.07
N ALA A 252 -10.07 -2.73 -12.20
CA ALA A 252 -10.98 -3.32 -13.19
C ALA A 252 -10.40 -4.57 -13.89
N ASN A 253 -9.07 -4.72 -13.90
CA ASN A 253 -8.38 -5.88 -14.46
C ASN A 253 -8.00 -6.94 -13.40
N ASP A 254 -8.30 -6.72 -12.12
CA ASP A 254 -7.99 -7.66 -11.06
C ASP A 254 -9.11 -8.69 -10.89
N VAL A 255 -8.73 -9.96 -10.80
CA VAL A 255 -9.66 -11.10 -10.69
C VAL A 255 -10.53 -11.06 -9.43
N SER A 256 -10.07 -10.41 -8.36
CA SER A 256 -10.78 -10.29 -7.08
C SER A 256 -11.55 -8.98 -6.98
N TYR A 257 -11.08 -7.92 -7.63
CA TYR A 257 -11.59 -6.56 -7.41
C TYR A 257 -12.37 -5.95 -8.58
N PHE A 258 -12.38 -6.56 -9.77
CA PHE A 258 -13.08 -6.01 -10.93
C PHE A 258 -14.54 -5.57 -10.70
N PRO A 259 -15.36 -6.19 -9.81
CA PRO A 259 -16.74 -5.74 -9.58
C PRO A 259 -16.84 -4.43 -8.78
N PHE A 260 -15.75 -3.95 -8.21
CA PHE A 260 -15.72 -2.85 -7.26
C PHE A 260 -14.94 -1.63 -7.79
N ASP A 261 -14.71 -1.54 -9.09
CA ASP A 261 -13.97 -0.45 -9.73
C ASP A 261 -14.65 0.92 -9.50
N GLU A 262 -15.98 0.99 -9.56
CA GLU A 262 -16.74 2.23 -9.29
C GLU A 262 -16.51 2.77 -7.87
N ILE A 263 -16.60 1.90 -6.86
CA ILE A 263 -16.39 2.29 -5.46
C ILE A 263 -14.90 2.54 -5.17
N ALA A 264 -13.98 1.81 -5.81
CA ALA A 264 -12.55 2.06 -5.72
C ALA A 264 -12.17 3.43 -6.32
N GLU A 265 -12.75 3.80 -7.47
CA GLU A 265 -12.63 5.14 -8.07
C GLU A 265 -13.12 6.20 -7.07
N ALA A 266 -14.31 6.03 -6.52
CA ALA A 266 -14.87 6.98 -5.57
C ALA A 266 -13.97 7.16 -4.33
N LEU A 267 -13.38 6.07 -3.82
CA LEU A 267 -12.46 6.09 -2.67
C LEU A 267 -11.16 6.85 -2.96
N VAL A 268 -10.51 6.60 -4.10
CA VAL A 268 -9.24 7.29 -4.43
C VAL A 268 -9.46 8.76 -4.76
N LEU A 269 -10.58 9.11 -5.42
CA LEU A 269 -10.95 10.49 -5.68
C LEU A 269 -11.28 11.24 -4.38
N ALA A 270 -12.00 10.59 -3.46
CA ALA A 270 -12.28 11.16 -2.14
C ALA A 270 -11.00 11.42 -1.35
N LEU A 271 -10.06 10.46 -1.32
CA LEU A 271 -8.77 10.61 -0.65
C LEU A 271 -7.95 11.73 -1.26
N SER A 272 -7.83 11.77 -2.60
CA SER A 272 -7.06 12.77 -3.34
C SER A 272 -7.51 14.20 -3.01
N ARG A 273 -8.83 14.40 -2.85
CA ARG A 273 -9.46 15.70 -2.62
C ARG A 273 -9.61 16.09 -1.14
N ASP A 274 -9.23 15.25 -0.19
CA ASP A 274 -9.37 15.53 1.24
C ASP A 274 -8.15 16.29 1.78
N PRO A 275 -8.26 17.59 2.10
CA PRO A 275 -7.12 18.41 2.53
C PRO A 275 -6.57 18.01 3.91
N GLN A 276 -7.32 17.23 4.69
CA GLN A 276 -6.91 16.84 6.04
C GLN A 276 -5.93 15.66 6.04
N ILE A 277 -5.73 14.97 4.91
CA ILE A 277 -4.85 13.79 4.84
C ILE A 277 -3.44 14.13 5.32
N SER A 278 -2.88 15.24 4.85
CA SER A 278 -1.51 15.65 5.21
C SER A 278 -1.34 15.91 6.72
N SER A 279 -2.36 16.45 7.41
CA SER A 279 -2.29 16.72 8.84
C SER A 279 -2.63 15.50 9.71
N MET A 280 -3.34 14.52 9.16
CA MET A 280 -3.71 13.28 9.84
C MET A 280 -2.65 12.19 9.78
N CYS A 281 -1.72 12.25 8.82
CA CYS A 281 -0.62 11.30 8.77
C CYS A 281 0.28 11.49 10.00
N GLU A 282 0.30 10.49 10.90
CA GLU A 282 1.16 10.49 12.09
C GLU A 282 2.63 10.66 11.73
N SER A 283 2.98 10.25 10.51
CA SER A 283 4.32 10.37 9.98
C SER A 283 4.75 11.75 9.51
N GLY A 284 3.85 12.73 9.59
CA GLY A 284 3.91 13.95 8.81
C GLY A 284 3.48 13.70 7.36
N PRO A 285 3.46 14.75 6.53
CA PRO A 285 2.99 14.63 5.16
C PRO A 285 3.91 13.69 4.36
N PRO A 286 3.37 12.70 3.64
CA PRO A 286 4.16 11.68 2.95
C PRO A 286 5.00 12.28 1.81
N GLN A 287 4.55 13.40 1.25
CA GLN A 287 5.21 14.14 0.19
C GLN A 287 5.28 15.63 0.59
N VAL A 288 6.17 16.38 -0.07
CA VAL A 288 6.15 17.85 0.07
C VAL A 288 4.93 18.36 -0.71
N PRO A 289 4.00 19.11 -0.09
CA PRO A 289 2.84 19.64 -0.79
C PRO A 289 3.26 20.49 -1.99
N ILE A 290 2.65 20.24 -3.14
CA ILE A 290 2.90 21.01 -4.35
C ILE A 290 1.91 22.17 -4.37
N VAL A 291 2.45 23.37 -4.17
CA VAL A 291 1.66 24.59 -4.09
C VAL A 291 1.78 25.36 -5.40
N ILE A 292 0.65 25.69 -6.00
CA ILE A 292 0.57 26.45 -7.26
C ILE A 292 -0.26 27.72 -7.05
N PRO A 293 -0.10 28.76 -7.90
CA PRO A 293 -0.99 29.91 -7.89
C PRO A 293 -2.44 29.50 -8.19
N ALA A 294 -3.39 30.06 -7.44
CA ALA A 294 -4.81 29.87 -7.71
C ALA A 294 -5.21 30.57 -9.03
N PRO A 295 -6.15 30.01 -9.81
CA PRO A 295 -6.64 30.70 -11.01
C PRO A 295 -7.43 31.96 -10.64
N ASP A 296 -7.23 33.05 -11.39
CA ASP A 296 -7.87 34.37 -11.20
C ASP A 296 -9.42 34.33 -11.23
N SER A 297 -10.01 33.24 -11.74
CA SER A 297 -11.45 33.04 -11.92
C SER A 297 -12.08 32.07 -10.91
N ALA A 298 -11.38 31.70 -9.83
CA ALA A 298 -11.99 30.94 -8.75
C ALA A 298 -13.04 31.82 -8.03
N ASP A 299 -14.29 31.76 -8.48
CA ASP A 299 -15.44 32.28 -7.74
C ASP A 299 -15.35 31.82 -6.27
N ALA A 300 -15.61 32.75 -5.35
CA ALA A 300 -15.38 32.73 -3.90
C ALA A 300 -16.07 31.61 -3.08
N THR A 301 -16.43 30.49 -3.72
CA THR A 301 -17.06 29.31 -3.13
C THR A 301 -16.07 28.22 -2.73
N VAL A 302 -14.79 28.32 -3.15
CA VAL A 302 -13.71 27.39 -2.75
C VAL A 302 -13.01 27.83 -1.44
N SER A 303 -13.39 28.97 -0.86
CA SER A 303 -12.61 29.61 0.22
C SER A 303 -13.25 29.50 1.61
N ASN A 304 -12.81 28.51 2.37
CA ASN A 304 -12.25 28.78 3.70
C ASN A 304 -10.72 28.54 3.76
N GLU A 305 -10.10 28.02 2.68
CA GLU A 305 -8.64 27.73 2.61
C GLU A 305 -7.88 28.54 1.54
N VAL A 306 -8.56 29.34 0.70
CA VAL A 306 -7.93 30.15 -0.37
C VAL A 306 -7.42 31.51 0.16
N SER A 307 -6.98 31.57 1.41
CA SER A 307 -6.62 32.85 2.05
C SER A 307 -5.34 33.51 1.50
N GLU A 308 -4.56 32.82 0.66
CA GLU A 308 -3.28 33.34 0.12
C GLU A 308 -3.12 33.23 -1.41
N GLY A 309 -4.19 32.96 -2.17
CA GLY A 309 -4.10 32.88 -3.63
C GLY A 309 -3.24 31.70 -4.15
N THR A 310 -3.08 30.65 -3.35
CA THR A 310 -2.37 29.42 -3.71
C THR A 310 -3.22 28.17 -3.47
N LEU A 311 -2.94 27.08 -4.18
CA LEU A 311 -3.64 25.79 -4.11
C LEU A 311 -2.64 24.65 -3.93
N THR A 312 -2.96 23.67 -3.08
CA THR A 312 -2.20 22.42 -2.97
C THR A 312 -2.76 21.38 -3.95
N VAL A 313 -1.88 20.74 -4.73
CA VAL A 313 -2.28 19.76 -5.76
C VAL A 313 -1.63 18.39 -5.55
N PRO A 314 -2.44 17.31 -5.42
CA PRO A 314 -3.89 17.35 -5.14
C PRO A 314 -4.15 17.89 -3.72
N PRO A 315 -5.40 18.23 -3.34
CA PRO A 315 -5.71 18.82 -2.03
C PRO A 315 -5.15 18.04 -0.84
N SER A 316 -5.13 16.71 -0.91
CA SER A 316 -4.53 15.83 0.10
C SER A 316 -3.03 16.02 0.33
N GLY A 317 -2.33 16.66 -0.61
CA GLY A 317 -0.87 16.74 -0.65
C GLY A 317 -0.19 15.44 -1.09
N VAL A 318 -0.96 14.46 -1.60
CA VAL A 318 -0.46 13.15 -2.02
C VAL A 318 -0.61 12.99 -3.52
N VAL A 319 0.47 13.12 -4.27
CA VAL A 319 0.48 12.82 -5.71
C VAL A 319 0.45 11.30 -5.91
N PRO A 320 -0.53 10.76 -6.67
CA PRO A 320 -0.65 9.33 -6.88
C PRO A 320 0.45 8.80 -7.80
N PHE A 321 0.99 7.63 -7.45
CA PHE A 321 1.90 6.85 -8.28
C PHE A 321 1.13 5.74 -9.01
N LYS A 322 1.72 5.14 -10.06
CA LYS A 322 1.12 3.99 -10.75
C LYS A 322 0.85 2.82 -9.79
N GLY A 323 -0.39 2.37 -9.71
CA GLY A 323 -0.88 1.33 -8.80
C GLY A 323 -1.40 1.85 -7.47
N PHE A 324 -1.55 3.18 -7.29
CA PHE A 324 -2.07 3.79 -6.06
C PHE A 324 -3.51 3.34 -5.74
N SER A 325 -4.32 3.08 -6.77
CA SER A 325 -5.69 2.61 -6.61
C SER A 325 -5.82 1.24 -5.93
N ASN A 326 -4.77 0.42 -5.98
CA ASN A 326 -4.76 -0.86 -5.26
C ASN A 326 -4.94 -0.71 -3.76
N TYR A 327 -4.63 0.46 -3.18
CA TYR A 327 -4.91 0.73 -1.76
C TYR A 327 -6.39 0.81 -1.43
N ALA A 328 -7.24 1.22 -2.39
CA ALA A 328 -8.67 1.35 -2.19
C ALA A 328 -9.40 0.02 -2.35
N CYS A 329 -8.88 -0.89 -3.19
CA CYS A 329 -9.54 -2.16 -3.53
C CYS A 329 -9.96 -3.01 -2.31
N PRO A 330 -9.14 -3.19 -1.26
CA PRO A 330 -9.57 -3.95 -0.08
C PRO A 330 -10.73 -3.29 0.67
N PHE A 331 -10.84 -1.97 0.67
CA PHE A 331 -11.95 -1.26 1.34
C PHE A 331 -13.22 -1.28 0.52
N ALA A 332 -13.08 -1.20 -0.80
CA ALA A 332 -14.14 -1.45 -1.78
C ALA A 332 -14.72 -2.88 -1.65
N PHE A 333 -13.87 -3.86 -1.32
CA PHE A 333 -14.30 -5.22 -1.02
C PHE A 333 -15.01 -5.36 0.35
N LEU A 334 -14.63 -4.55 1.35
CA LEU A 334 -15.19 -4.61 2.70
C LEU A 334 -16.52 -3.87 2.86
N ALA A 335 -16.81 -2.89 2.01
CA ALA A 335 -18.01 -2.09 2.07
C ALA A 335 -18.45 -1.63 0.66
N ASP A 336 -19.75 -1.69 0.41
CA ASP A 336 -20.41 -1.38 -0.86
C ASP A 336 -20.71 0.12 -1.04
N ARG A 337 -20.57 0.91 0.02
CA ARG A 337 -20.94 2.32 0.07
C ARG A 337 -19.78 3.22 0.46
N LEU A 338 -19.64 4.34 -0.25
CA LEU A 338 -18.56 5.31 -0.02
C LEU A 338 -18.60 5.88 1.40
N GLU A 339 -19.80 6.12 1.94
CA GLU A 339 -19.99 6.75 3.24
C GLU A 339 -19.50 5.87 4.40
N THR A 340 -19.44 4.55 4.19
CA THR A 340 -18.93 3.57 5.14
C THR A 340 -17.48 3.17 4.82
N ALA A 341 -17.11 3.07 3.54
CA ALA A 341 -15.80 2.63 3.10
C ALA A 341 -14.73 3.72 3.29
N TYR A 342 -15.05 4.98 2.95
CA TYR A 342 -14.07 6.06 2.93
C TYR A 342 -13.50 6.41 4.30
N PRO A 343 -14.29 6.55 5.38
CA PRO A 343 -13.75 6.85 6.70
C PRO A 343 -12.74 5.78 7.17
N LEU A 344 -13.03 4.51 6.88
CA LEU A 344 -12.13 3.41 7.21
C LEU A 344 -10.87 3.42 6.34
N PHE A 345 -11.02 3.60 5.02
CA PHE A 345 -9.88 3.72 4.09
C PHE A 345 -8.95 4.85 4.48
N ARG A 346 -9.50 6.04 4.73
CA ARG A 346 -8.78 7.23 5.17
C ARG A 346 -8.00 7.00 6.46
N ALA A 347 -8.65 6.44 7.48
CA ALA A 347 -8.00 6.16 8.76
C ALA A 347 -6.85 5.16 8.60
N PHE A 348 -7.06 4.08 7.83
CA PHE A 348 -6.03 3.11 7.52
C PHE A 348 -4.87 3.70 6.73
N TYR A 349 -5.18 4.54 5.73
CA TYR A 349 -4.17 5.22 4.93
C TYR A 349 -3.27 6.12 5.79
N CYS A 350 -3.87 6.99 6.61
CA CYS A 350 -3.12 7.94 7.44
C CYS A 350 -2.34 7.30 8.59
N ARG A 351 -2.72 6.09 9.04
CA ARG A 351 -2.03 5.38 10.12
C ARG A 351 -0.94 4.44 9.61
N VAL A 352 -1.21 3.71 8.52
CA VAL A 352 -0.36 2.62 8.04
C VAL A 352 0.24 2.93 6.66
N LEU A 353 -0.59 3.17 5.65
CA LEU A 353 -0.12 3.19 4.24
C LEU A 353 0.75 4.41 3.94
N CYS A 354 0.49 5.58 4.54
CA CYS A 354 1.30 6.78 4.36
C CYS A 354 2.78 6.54 4.70
N ASN A 355 3.07 5.65 5.66
CA ASN A 355 4.43 5.36 6.10
C ASN A 355 5.24 4.67 5.00
N LEU A 356 4.57 3.89 4.14
CA LEU A 356 5.19 3.09 3.08
C LEU A 356 5.80 3.92 1.96
N HIS A 357 5.43 5.19 1.84
CA HIS A 357 5.95 6.13 0.83
C HIS A 357 6.38 7.49 1.42
N THR A 358 6.48 7.59 2.74
CA THR A 358 7.04 8.77 3.42
C THR A 358 8.57 8.68 3.44
N ILE A 359 9.26 9.65 2.83
CA ILE A 359 10.72 9.77 2.89
C ILE A 359 11.14 10.49 4.18
N SER A 360 11.59 9.73 5.19
CA SER A 360 11.99 10.24 6.51
C SER A 360 13.08 9.37 7.16
N ASN A 361 13.72 9.89 8.21
CA ASN A 361 14.63 9.13 9.09
C ASN A 361 13.86 8.43 10.23
N ARG A 362 12.55 8.68 10.35
CA ARG A 362 11.74 8.09 11.42
C ARG A 362 11.60 6.59 11.23
N PRO A 363 11.60 5.80 12.32
CA PRO A 363 11.33 4.37 12.26
C PRO A 363 10.03 4.09 11.49
N GLU A 364 9.99 2.93 10.83
CA GLU A 364 8.79 2.42 10.15
C GLU A 364 8.30 3.26 8.96
N THR A 365 9.08 4.27 8.53
CA THR A 365 8.88 4.97 7.24
C THR A 365 9.70 4.33 6.11
N LEU A 366 9.44 4.71 4.85
CA LEU A 366 9.99 4.07 3.64
C LEU A 366 11.48 3.70 3.74
N LEU A 367 12.35 4.65 4.10
CA LEU A 367 13.79 4.39 4.14
C LEU A 367 14.15 3.33 5.20
N HIS A 368 13.53 3.38 6.37
CA HIS A 368 13.72 2.38 7.43
C HIS A 368 13.17 1.01 7.01
N LEU A 369 12.02 0.95 6.35
CA LEU A 369 11.43 -0.30 5.85
C LEU A 369 12.31 -0.94 4.77
N CYS A 370 12.84 -0.14 3.83
CA CYS A 370 13.79 -0.61 2.83
C CYS A 370 15.10 -1.10 3.47
N ALA A 371 15.67 -0.35 4.42
CA ALA A 371 16.89 -0.74 5.13
C ALA A 371 16.68 -2.05 5.90
N LEU A 372 15.51 -2.21 6.53
CA LEU A 372 15.18 -3.43 7.26
C LEU A 372 15.11 -4.64 6.32
N PHE A 373 14.44 -4.51 5.17
CA PHE A 373 14.42 -5.56 4.16
C PHE A 373 15.84 -5.97 3.74
N GLU A 374 16.72 -5.00 3.44
CA GLU A 374 18.11 -5.29 3.03
C GLU A 374 18.86 -6.05 4.11
N SER A 375 18.78 -5.58 5.35
CA SER A 375 19.42 -6.24 6.50
C SER A 375 18.92 -7.67 6.70
N LEU A 376 17.61 -7.90 6.53
CA LEU A 376 17.03 -9.24 6.67
C LEU A 376 17.46 -10.15 5.52
N ALA A 377 17.40 -9.68 4.28
CA ALA A 377 17.83 -10.45 3.12
C ALA A 377 19.31 -10.86 3.20
N GLU A 378 20.18 -9.96 3.67
CA GLU A 378 21.59 -10.24 3.90
C GLU A 378 21.81 -11.22 5.06
N ALA A 379 21.05 -11.10 6.16
CA ALA A 379 21.16 -12.00 7.30
C ALA A 379 20.68 -13.43 6.98
N THR A 380 19.56 -13.57 6.27
CA THR A 380 18.92 -14.89 6.06
C THR A 380 19.33 -15.57 4.76
N ALA A 381 19.73 -14.82 3.74
CA ALA A 381 20.11 -15.36 2.43
C ALA A 381 21.34 -14.65 1.82
N PRO A 382 22.49 -14.58 2.54
CA PRO A 382 23.64 -13.78 2.14
C PRO A 382 24.18 -14.14 0.76
N ARG A 383 24.24 -15.45 0.43
CA ARG A 383 24.72 -15.92 -0.87
C ARG A 383 23.83 -15.45 -2.02
N ALA A 384 22.50 -15.51 -1.85
CA ALA A 384 21.57 -15.06 -2.88
C ALA A 384 21.60 -13.53 -3.02
N ALA A 385 21.71 -12.80 -1.90
CA ALA A 385 21.86 -11.35 -1.90
C ALA A 385 23.14 -10.90 -2.62
N GLN A 386 24.27 -11.56 -2.34
CA GLN A 386 25.54 -11.31 -3.02
C GLN A 386 25.48 -11.66 -4.51
N HIS A 387 24.84 -12.79 -4.86
CA HIS A 387 24.66 -13.19 -6.25
C HIS A 387 23.88 -12.14 -7.05
N VAL A 388 22.78 -11.61 -6.49
CA VAL A 388 22.03 -10.50 -7.11
C VAL A 388 22.92 -9.28 -7.36
N LYS A 389 23.80 -8.93 -6.42
CA LYS A 389 24.75 -7.80 -6.57
C LYS A 389 25.81 -8.06 -7.65
N GLN A 390 26.07 -9.32 -8.01
CA GLN A 390 27.03 -9.70 -9.05
C GLN A 390 26.43 -9.77 -10.46
N LEU A 391 25.11 -9.91 -10.57
CA LEU A 391 24.42 -10.03 -11.87
C LEU A 391 24.37 -8.72 -12.67
N ALA A 392 24.34 -7.56 -12.01
CA ALA A 392 24.34 -6.25 -12.67
C ALA A 392 24.95 -5.17 -11.77
N VAL A 393 25.41 -4.08 -12.40
CA VAL A 393 25.87 -2.90 -11.67
C VAL A 393 24.66 -2.25 -10.97
N ASP A 394 24.83 -1.86 -9.71
CA ASP A 394 23.79 -1.24 -8.86
C ASP A 394 22.51 -2.09 -8.67
N SER A 395 22.57 -3.41 -8.89
CA SER A 395 21.48 -4.30 -8.49
C SER A 395 21.60 -4.68 -7.02
N ALA A 396 20.49 -4.57 -6.29
CA ALA A 396 20.35 -5.03 -4.92
C ALA A 396 19.05 -5.82 -4.80
N PRO A 397 18.94 -6.75 -3.82
CA PRO A 397 17.69 -7.46 -3.55
C PRO A 397 16.48 -6.51 -3.41
N LEU A 398 16.71 -5.30 -2.89
CA LEU A 398 15.66 -4.29 -2.69
C LEU A 398 14.91 -3.97 -3.99
N ARG A 399 15.57 -4.04 -5.16
CA ARG A 399 14.94 -3.80 -6.47
C ARG A 399 13.69 -4.65 -6.69
N PHE A 400 13.70 -5.89 -6.22
CA PHE A 400 12.60 -6.84 -6.43
C PHE A 400 11.50 -6.71 -5.37
N ALA A 401 11.86 -6.27 -4.16
CA ALA A 401 10.94 -6.09 -3.05
C ALA A 401 10.34 -4.68 -2.97
N PHE A 402 10.93 -3.70 -3.64
CA PHE A 402 10.57 -2.29 -3.49
C PHE A 402 9.09 -2.03 -3.76
N HIS A 403 8.56 -2.63 -4.83
CA HIS A 403 7.14 -2.52 -5.16
C HIS A 403 6.27 -3.03 -4.01
N TRP A 404 6.56 -4.21 -3.46
CA TRP A 404 5.81 -4.80 -2.36
C TRP A 404 5.86 -3.96 -1.08
N ILE A 405 7.03 -3.36 -0.80
CA ILE A 405 7.22 -2.49 0.37
C ILE A 405 6.36 -1.24 0.23
N VAL A 406 6.46 -0.56 -0.92
CA VAL A 406 5.69 0.66 -1.13
C VAL A 406 4.20 0.36 -1.17
N THR A 407 3.73 -0.68 -1.86
CA THR A 407 2.28 -0.97 -1.96
C THR A 407 1.71 -1.74 -0.77
N GLY A 408 2.53 -2.14 0.21
CA GLY A 408 2.07 -3.02 1.30
C GLY A 408 1.45 -4.31 0.77
N PHE A 409 1.97 -4.81 -0.36
CA PHE A 409 1.46 -5.93 -1.16
C PHE A 409 0.10 -5.75 -1.85
N ALA A 410 -0.50 -4.56 -1.81
CA ALA A 410 -1.72 -4.27 -2.54
C ALA A 410 -1.47 -4.41 -4.06
N GLY A 411 -2.35 -5.15 -4.75
CA GLY A 411 -2.19 -5.50 -6.17
C GLY A 411 -1.13 -6.57 -6.46
N CYS A 412 -0.50 -7.16 -5.44
CA CYS A 412 0.51 -8.22 -5.60
C CYS A 412 0.04 -9.58 -5.05
N LEU A 413 -0.70 -9.55 -3.92
CA LEU A 413 -1.24 -10.75 -3.27
C LEU A 413 -2.74 -10.90 -3.57
N PRO A 414 -3.28 -12.13 -3.55
CA PRO A 414 -4.72 -12.35 -3.59
C PRO A 414 -5.40 -11.66 -2.40
N ALA A 415 -6.65 -11.22 -2.59
CA ALA A 415 -7.38 -10.44 -1.59
C ALA A 415 -7.38 -11.06 -0.19
N GLU A 416 -7.60 -12.37 -0.09
CA GLU A 416 -7.58 -13.08 1.19
C GLU A 416 -6.23 -12.98 1.92
N GLN A 417 -5.13 -13.21 1.19
CA GLN A 417 -3.77 -13.18 1.74
C GLN A 417 -3.35 -11.75 2.14
N LEU A 418 -3.74 -10.77 1.33
CA LEU A 418 -3.54 -9.35 1.63
C LEU A 418 -4.27 -8.93 2.90
N LEU A 419 -5.55 -9.31 3.05
CA LEU A 419 -6.33 -8.98 4.25
C LEU A 419 -5.78 -9.67 5.50
N HIS A 420 -5.23 -10.89 5.39
CA HIS A 420 -4.52 -11.51 6.51
C HIS A 420 -3.26 -10.76 6.93
N LEU A 421 -2.51 -10.19 5.97
CA LEU A 421 -1.38 -9.31 6.29
C LEU A 421 -1.89 -8.06 7.01
N TRP A 422 -2.91 -7.39 6.46
CA TRP A 422 -3.39 -6.11 6.96
C TRP A 422 -4.09 -6.20 8.32
N ASP A 423 -4.76 -7.32 8.62
CA ASP A 423 -5.24 -7.63 9.98
C ASP A 423 -4.09 -7.51 11.01
N ARG A 424 -2.89 -7.98 10.65
CA ARG A 424 -1.71 -7.98 11.52
C ARG A 424 -0.99 -6.63 11.52
N LEU A 425 -0.99 -5.90 10.39
CA LEU A 425 -0.48 -4.51 10.39
C LEU A 425 -1.27 -3.66 11.40
N LEU A 426 -2.60 -3.82 11.44
CA LEU A 426 -3.44 -3.17 12.44
C LEU A 426 -3.24 -3.73 13.84
N GLY A 427 -3.19 -5.05 13.98
CA GLY A 427 -3.10 -5.70 15.28
C GLY A 427 -1.79 -5.43 16.02
N PHE A 428 -0.68 -5.34 15.30
CA PHE A 428 0.61 -4.95 15.85
C PHE A 428 0.89 -3.44 15.77
N ASP A 429 -0.01 -2.69 15.14
CA ASP A 429 0.13 -1.25 14.89
C ASP A 429 1.47 -0.89 14.22
N SER A 430 1.84 -1.66 13.20
CA SER A 430 3.17 -1.49 12.60
C SER A 430 3.24 -2.02 11.16
N PRO A 431 3.74 -1.21 10.20
CA PRO A 431 4.04 -1.66 8.84
C PRO A 431 5.29 -2.56 8.74
N VAL A 432 6.02 -2.82 9.84
CA VAL A 432 7.28 -3.60 9.84
C VAL A 432 7.10 -5.03 9.33
N LEU A 433 5.90 -5.61 9.42
CA LEU A 433 5.62 -6.93 8.81
C LEU A 433 5.73 -6.93 7.28
N VAL A 434 5.59 -5.78 6.62
CA VAL A 434 5.73 -5.67 5.16
C VAL A 434 7.16 -6.04 4.70
N PRO A 435 8.24 -5.38 5.15
CA PRO A 435 9.60 -5.78 4.78
C PRO A 435 10.00 -7.18 5.31
N ILE A 436 9.41 -7.65 6.42
CA ILE A 436 9.62 -9.03 6.89
C ILE A 436 9.05 -10.03 5.88
N LEU A 437 7.82 -9.85 5.41
CA LEU A 437 7.22 -10.71 4.40
C LEU A 437 8.01 -10.67 3.09
N ALA A 438 8.45 -9.47 2.67
CA ALA A 438 9.28 -9.33 1.48
C ALA A 438 10.61 -10.10 1.60
N ALA A 439 11.29 -10.01 2.75
CA ALA A 439 12.50 -10.77 3.03
C ALA A 439 12.23 -12.27 3.09
N ALA A 440 11.10 -12.69 3.65
CA ALA A 440 10.66 -14.08 3.67
C ALA A 440 10.46 -14.65 2.26
N ILE A 441 9.81 -13.91 1.35
CA ILE A 441 9.65 -14.31 -0.05
C ILE A 441 11.02 -14.42 -0.74
N PHE A 442 11.92 -13.46 -0.51
CA PHE A 442 13.27 -13.50 -1.07
C PHE A 442 14.06 -14.73 -0.58
N ALA A 443 14.05 -14.98 0.73
CA ALA A 443 14.71 -16.12 1.35
C ALA A 443 14.11 -17.46 0.88
N PHE A 444 12.78 -17.53 0.76
CA PHE A 444 12.07 -18.70 0.26
C PHE A 444 12.50 -19.08 -1.17
N ARG A 445 12.71 -18.08 -2.03
CA ARG A 445 13.16 -18.27 -3.41
C ARG A 445 14.69 -18.23 -3.58
N ALA A 446 15.47 -18.13 -2.50
CA ALA A 446 16.92 -17.90 -2.55
C ALA A 446 17.69 -18.96 -3.37
N ARG A 447 17.28 -20.24 -3.30
CA ARG A 447 17.92 -21.30 -4.10
C ARG A 447 17.69 -21.12 -5.60
N LEU A 448 16.52 -20.63 -6.00
CA LEU A 448 16.21 -20.34 -7.39
C LEU A 448 17.00 -19.12 -7.87
N VAL A 449 17.13 -18.10 -7.02
CA VAL A 449 17.93 -16.90 -7.30
C VAL A 449 19.39 -17.27 -7.59
N LEU A 450 19.98 -18.19 -6.81
CA LEU A 450 21.35 -18.68 -7.06
C LEU A 450 21.51 -19.42 -8.39
N GLY A 451 20.42 -19.98 -8.93
CA GLY A 451 20.42 -20.63 -10.25
C GLY A 451 20.28 -19.66 -11.42
N ALA A 452 19.82 -18.44 -11.18
CA ALA A 452 19.62 -17.43 -12.22
C ALA A 452 20.96 -16.90 -12.74
N ARG A 453 21.07 -16.70 -14.05
CA ARG A 453 22.28 -16.19 -14.71
C ARG A 453 22.16 -14.73 -15.15
N ARG A 454 20.94 -14.20 -15.17
CA ARG A 454 20.65 -12.83 -15.58
C ARG A 454 19.62 -12.20 -14.66
N LEU A 455 19.59 -10.87 -14.64
CA LEU A 455 18.67 -10.11 -13.81
C LEU A 455 17.21 -10.37 -14.19
N GLU A 456 16.91 -10.56 -15.47
CA GLU A 456 15.54 -10.82 -15.95
C GLU A 456 15.00 -12.16 -15.42
N GLU A 457 15.87 -13.17 -15.27
CA GLU A 457 15.48 -14.45 -14.68
C GLU A 457 15.08 -14.26 -13.21
N VAL A 458 15.82 -13.45 -12.46
CA VAL A 458 15.46 -13.09 -11.08
C VAL A 458 14.15 -12.29 -11.04
N GLN A 459 13.91 -11.38 -11.99
CA GLN A 459 12.64 -10.65 -12.09
C GLN A 459 11.47 -11.61 -12.29
N LEU A 460 11.60 -12.60 -13.18
CA LEU A 460 10.57 -13.61 -13.40
C LEU A 460 10.31 -14.45 -12.15
N LEU A 461 11.36 -14.78 -11.39
CA LEU A 461 11.22 -15.47 -10.10
C LEU A 461 10.44 -14.68 -9.06
N PHE A 462 10.23 -13.37 -9.21
CA PHE A 462 9.50 -12.53 -8.26
C PHE A 462 8.27 -11.83 -8.87
N ALA A 463 8.01 -12.03 -10.17
CA ALA A 463 6.90 -11.39 -10.87
C ALA A 463 5.53 -11.86 -10.36
N ASP A 464 5.40 -13.15 -10.07
CA ASP A 464 4.17 -13.73 -9.53
C ASP A 464 4.40 -14.27 -8.11
N ILE A 465 3.63 -13.73 -7.16
CA ILE A 465 3.60 -14.16 -5.75
C ILE A 465 2.17 -14.55 -5.32
N SER A 466 1.26 -14.79 -6.27
CA SER A 466 -0.14 -15.12 -6.01
C SER A 466 -0.34 -16.39 -5.18
N CYS A 467 0.59 -17.35 -5.27
CA CYS A 467 0.55 -18.59 -4.52
C CYS A 467 1.04 -18.48 -3.07
N ILE A 468 1.61 -17.34 -2.66
CA ILE A 468 2.22 -17.18 -1.33
C ILE A 468 1.14 -17.21 -0.24
N LYS A 469 1.31 -18.11 0.73
CA LYS A 469 0.54 -18.11 1.98
C LYS A 469 1.25 -17.25 3.01
N VAL A 470 0.68 -16.07 3.28
CA VAL A 470 1.33 -15.02 4.06
C VAL A 470 1.66 -15.47 5.49
N VAL A 471 0.65 -16.01 6.19
CA VAL A 471 0.80 -16.34 7.62
C VAL A 471 1.80 -17.48 7.83
N PRO A 472 1.70 -18.62 7.10
CA PRO A 472 2.70 -19.68 7.20
C PRO A 472 4.11 -19.23 6.82
N LEU A 473 4.25 -18.38 5.79
CA LEU A 473 5.56 -17.91 5.35
C LEU A 473 6.21 -16.97 6.39
N LEU A 474 5.45 -16.05 6.98
CA LEU A 474 5.92 -15.20 8.08
C LEU A 474 6.37 -16.05 9.28
N GLN A 475 5.56 -17.06 9.63
CA GLN A 475 5.86 -18.00 10.70
C GLN A 475 7.14 -18.80 10.44
N ALA A 476 7.29 -19.37 9.25
CA ALA A 476 8.48 -20.12 8.87
C ALA A 476 9.73 -19.24 8.84
N PHE A 477 9.62 -17.99 8.38
CA PHE A 477 10.76 -17.08 8.32
C PHE A 477 11.22 -16.61 9.70
N LEU A 478 10.27 -16.25 10.58
CA LEU A 478 10.60 -15.78 11.92
C LEU A 478 10.99 -16.93 12.86
N PHE A 479 10.33 -18.09 12.78
CA PHE A 479 10.43 -19.15 13.81
C PHE A 479 10.84 -20.53 13.26
N GLY A 480 11.20 -20.65 11.98
CA GLY A 480 11.44 -21.95 11.33
C GLY A 480 12.57 -22.79 11.92
N ASP A 481 13.58 -22.18 12.54
CA ASP A 481 14.67 -22.91 13.19
C ASP A 481 14.23 -23.59 14.51
N GLU A 482 13.13 -23.14 15.13
CA GLU A 482 12.51 -23.75 16.31
C GLU A 482 11.55 -24.90 15.95
N LEU A 483 11.25 -25.05 14.65
CA LEU A 483 10.31 -26.03 14.10
C LEU A 483 11.04 -26.95 13.13
N GLY A 484 11.70 -27.98 13.65
CA GLY A 484 12.47 -28.94 12.85
C GLY A 484 11.76 -29.35 11.55
N SER A 485 12.49 -29.33 10.44
CA SER A 485 12.27 -29.78 9.04
C SER A 485 10.86 -29.84 8.39
N GLY A 486 9.75 -30.03 9.11
CA GLY A 486 8.39 -30.22 8.58
C GLY A 486 7.67 -28.91 8.26
N ALA A 487 7.89 -27.83 9.01
CA ALA A 487 7.22 -26.54 8.76
C ALA A 487 7.69 -25.87 7.45
N VAL A 488 8.96 -26.07 7.08
CA VAL A 488 9.54 -25.60 5.80
C VAL A 488 8.91 -26.29 4.59
N LEU A 489 8.35 -27.49 4.76
CA LEU A 489 7.64 -28.23 3.71
C LEU A 489 6.17 -27.81 3.57
N ALA A 490 5.51 -27.37 4.65
CA ALA A 490 4.13 -26.87 4.60
C ALA A 490 4.02 -25.43 4.05
N ALA A 491 5.11 -24.67 4.10
CA ALA A 491 5.21 -23.34 3.49
C ALA A 491 5.72 -23.37 2.03
N ARG A 492 6.18 -24.55 1.55
CA ARG A 492 6.58 -24.80 0.16
C ARG A 492 5.39 -25.27 -0.66
#